data_AF-A0A928LFI3-F1
#
_entry.id   AF-A0A928LFI3-F1
#
_cell.length_a   1.000
_cell.length_b   1.000
_cell.length_c   1.000
_cell.angle_alpha   90.00
_cell.angle_beta   90.00
_cell.angle_gamma   90.00
#
_symmetry.space_group_name_H-M   'P 1'
#
loop_
_entity.id
_entity.type
_entity.pdbx_description
1 polymer ?
#
loop_
_entity_poly.entity_id
_entity_poly.type
_entity_poly.pdbx_seq_one_letter_code
_entity_poly.pdbx_strand_id
1 'polypeptide(L)'
;MKKILENEIARGVMIALLGVDTFITLCLGSYVFTDYGIGHINVHPFVTGVLIVAGLALFALIMRSAGHYGGKEEISPNYFDRVPLEIYLAVDGGIFMGLIGLLAWFIRLIVGFEIIFFLLRGIYLSAIFMCMSIAVRCKSHTLLTNTLIYMTFSGIRSIYRKTRDTVVFYFSSLTFIWQVLITVAALGAFDLLLYLWCRNEPGIYTIIKLSEFGFIALLGARYAVGYHRIRLGTEKIAAGDTDYNIETAGLPKTMVEQAENLNSINIAVANAVAKQMRSEKLKTELITNVSHDIKTPLTSIINYIDLIKKENITQKPLADYVDVVGRQSDRLKKLVVDLVEASKASTGNITVNLATTGLKLLLNQAVGEYSEKAENAGLELTTTLPEEEMYILTDGRLLWRVFDNLLNNACKYSQPGTRV
;
A
#
# COMPACT_ATOMS: atom_id res chain seq x y z
N MET A 1 21.43 15.13 -27.53
CA MET A 1 21.29 15.30 -26.07
C MET A 1 22.64 15.42 -25.36
N LYS A 2 23.60 14.48 -25.54
CA LYS A 2 24.98 14.60 -25.04
C LYS A 2 25.69 15.90 -25.49
N LYS A 3 25.55 16.26 -26.78
CA LYS A 3 26.02 17.54 -27.37
C LYS A 3 25.35 18.82 -26.84
N ILE A 4 24.15 18.73 -26.26
CA ILE A 4 23.41 19.89 -25.72
C ILE A 4 23.81 20.09 -24.26
N LEU A 5 23.98 19.00 -23.51
CA LEU A 5 24.47 19.00 -22.13
C LEU A 5 25.95 19.42 -22.05
N GLU A 6 26.79 18.96 -22.99
CA GLU A 6 28.17 19.44 -23.16
C GLU A 6 28.21 20.94 -23.45
N ASN A 7 27.24 21.49 -24.20
CA ASN A 7 27.17 22.91 -24.53
C ASN A 7 26.75 23.79 -23.34
N GLU A 8 25.89 23.31 -22.44
CA GLU A 8 25.46 24.09 -21.25
C GLU A 8 26.47 24.03 -20.10
N ILE A 9 27.08 22.87 -19.85
CA ILE A 9 28.21 22.76 -18.90
C ILE A 9 29.40 23.55 -19.43
N ALA A 10 29.67 23.47 -20.75
CA ALA A 10 30.66 24.34 -21.39
C ALA A 10 30.28 25.81 -21.24
N ARG A 11 29.01 26.22 -21.34
CA ARG A 11 28.59 27.62 -21.10
C ARG A 11 28.79 28.07 -19.65
N GLY A 12 28.43 27.25 -18.66
CA GLY A 12 28.63 27.60 -17.24
C GLY A 12 30.11 27.69 -16.87
N VAL A 13 30.91 26.73 -17.33
CA VAL A 13 32.37 26.71 -17.16
C VAL A 13 33.02 27.83 -17.98
N MET A 14 32.54 28.13 -19.18
CA MET A 14 33.01 29.23 -20.03
C MET A 14 32.64 30.59 -19.42
N ILE A 15 31.49 30.76 -18.79
CA ILE A 15 31.13 31.98 -18.05
C ILE A 15 32.01 32.15 -16.81
N ALA A 16 32.30 31.05 -16.08
CA ALA A 16 33.23 31.07 -14.96
C ALA A 16 34.66 31.39 -15.42
N LEU A 17 35.14 30.76 -16.50
CA LEU A 17 36.45 31.01 -17.11
C LEU A 17 36.55 32.43 -17.67
N LEU A 18 35.51 32.95 -18.32
CA LEU A 18 35.44 34.34 -18.78
C LEU A 18 35.44 35.31 -17.61
N GLY A 19 34.72 35.00 -16.52
CA GLY A 19 34.76 35.78 -15.28
C GLY A 19 36.16 35.82 -14.65
N VAL A 20 36.87 34.68 -14.67
CA VAL A 20 38.26 34.55 -14.21
C VAL A 20 39.23 35.32 -15.09
N ASP A 21 39.14 35.14 -16.41
CA ASP A 21 39.98 35.85 -17.37
C ASP A 21 39.75 37.35 -17.27
N THR A 22 38.50 37.80 -17.12
CA THR A 22 38.17 39.23 -16.96
C THR A 22 38.70 39.78 -15.65
N PHE A 23 38.53 39.07 -14.53
CA PHE A 23 39.01 39.49 -13.20
C PHE A 23 40.54 39.54 -13.14
N ILE A 24 41.24 38.51 -13.65
CA ILE A 24 42.70 38.45 -13.67
C ILE A 24 43.28 39.48 -14.65
N THR A 25 42.68 39.66 -15.82
CA THR A 25 43.11 40.68 -16.81
C THR A 25 42.90 42.11 -16.29
N LEU A 26 41.87 42.35 -15.47
CA LEU A 26 41.64 43.65 -14.84
C LEU A 26 42.57 43.90 -13.64
N CYS A 27 42.91 42.88 -12.86
CA CYS A 27 43.97 42.96 -11.85
C CYS A 27 45.34 43.24 -12.51
N LEU A 28 45.62 42.61 -13.66
CA LEU A 28 46.78 42.88 -14.52
C LEU A 28 46.80 44.33 -15.01
N GLY A 29 45.69 44.83 -15.55
CA GLY A 29 45.57 46.23 -15.98
C GLY A 29 45.85 47.22 -14.85
N SER A 30 45.35 46.91 -13.65
CA SER A 30 45.59 47.71 -12.45
C SER A 30 47.06 47.71 -12.00
N TYR A 31 47.75 46.56 -12.05
CA TYR A 31 49.16 46.43 -11.69
C TYR A 31 50.10 47.08 -12.72
N VAL A 32 49.89 46.84 -14.01
CA VAL A 32 50.68 47.44 -15.11
C VAL A 32 50.52 48.96 -15.16
N PHE A 33 49.33 49.50 -14.87
CA PHE A 33 49.12 50.94 -14.73
C PHE A 33 49.85 51.56 -13.53
N THR A 34 50.12 50.78 -12.49
CA THR A 34 50.84 51.26 -11.30
C THR A 34 52.34 51.40 -11.58
N ASP A 35 52.90 50.54 -12.43
CA ASP A 35 54.32 50.55 -12.80
C ASP A 35 54.66 51.57 -13.92
N TYR A 36 53.69 51.94 -14.77
CA TYR A 36 53.88 52.88 -15.90
C TYR A 36 53.53 54.35 -15.63
N GLY A 37 53.47 54.78 -14.36
CA GLY A 37 53.67 56.18 -14.00
C GLY A 37 52.70 57.22 -14.59
N ILE A 38 51.39 57.04 -14.45
CA ILE A 38 50.42 58.13 -14.64
C ILE A 38 49.73 58.41 -13.31
N GLY A 39 50.15 59.49 -12.65
CA GLY A 39 49.54 59.96 -11.42
C GLY A 39 48.13 60.48 -11.67
N HIS A 40 47.12 59.83 -11.09
CA HIS A 40 45.97 60.50 -10.50
C HIS A 40 45.28 59.62 -9.45
N ILE A 41 45.13 60.25 -8.29
CA ILE A 41 44.51 59.90 -7.01
C ILE A 41 43.07 59.34 -7.16
N ASN A 42 42.74 58.32 -6.33
CA ASN A 42 41.40 57.76 -5.99
C ASN A 42 40.63 56.82 -6.96
N VAL A 43 41.02 56.64 -8.23
CA VAL A 43 40.27 55.73 -9.13
C VAL A 43 40.57 54.25 -8.86
N HIS A 44 41.79 53.93 -8.45
CA HIS A 44 42.27 52.55 -8.22
C HIS A 44 41.54 51.78 -7.10
N PRO A 45 41.38 52.32 -5.87
CA PRO A 45 40.60 51.65 -4.82
C PRO A 45 39.11 51.53 -5.18
N PHE A 46 38.57 52.48 -5.95
CA PHE A 46 37.19 52.42 -6.41
C PHE A 46 36.98 51.31 -7.46
N VAL A 47 37.85 51.24 -8.47
CA VAL A 47 37.80 50.20 -9.52
C VAL A 47 38.01 48.80 -8.91
N THR A 48 39.00 48.64 -8.03
CA THR A 48 39.21 47.38 -7.32
C THR A 48 38.02 47.00 -6.44
N GLY A 49 37.40 47.96 -5.74
CA GLY A 49 36.17 47.74 -4.98
C GLY A 49 35.00 47.26 -5.85
N VAL A 50 34.76 47.91 -6.99
CA VAL A 50 33.71 47.51 -7.95
C VAL A 50 33.94 46.10 -8.49
N LEU A 51 35.20 45.72 -8.77
CA LEU A 51 35.55 44.39 -9.26
C LEU A 51 35.35 43.29 -8.20
N ILE A 52 35.65 43.58 -6.94
CA ILE A 52 35.38 42.66 -5.82
C ILE A 52 33.87 42.43 -5.69
N VAL A 53 33.06 43.50 -5.76
CA VAL A 53 31.60 43.39 -5.70
C VAL A 53 31.05 42.60 -6.88
N ALA A 54 31.53 42.84 -8.10
CA ALA A 54 31.15 42.07 -9.28
C ALA A 54 31.55 40.59 -9.17
N GLY A 55 32.75 40.30 -8.65
CA GLY A 55 33.21 38.93 -8.40
C GLY A 55 32.36 38.19 -7.37
N LEU A 56 32.00 38.86 -6.27
CA LEU A 56 31.11 38.31 -5.25
C LEU A 56 29.69 38.07 -5.80
N ALA A 57 29.18 38.96 -6.65
CA ALA A 57 27.89 38.79 -7.31
C ALA A 57 27.89 37.59 -8.28
N LEU A 58 28.95 37.42 -9.08
CA LEU A 58 29.12 36.25 -9.95
C LEU A 58 29.23 34.95 -9.14
N PHE A 59 30.00 34.96 -8.04
CA PHE A 59 30.09 33.82 -7.13
C PHE A 59 28.70 33.45 -6.56
N ALA A 60 27.91 34.42 -6.10
CA ALA A 60 26.56 34.18 -5.60
C ALA A 60 25.62 33.59 -6.68
N LEU A 61 25.74 34.05 -7.93
CA LEU A 61 24.95 33.50 -9.06
C LEU A 61 25.35 32.06 -9.41
N ILE A 62 26.65 31.74 -9.39
CA ILE A 62 27.15 30.37 -9.59
C ILE A 62 26.64 29.46 -8.47
N MET A 63 26.69 29.90 -7.22
CA MET A 63 26.18 29.11 -6.08
C MET A 63 24.66 28.91 -6.13
N ARG A 64 23.91 29.89 -6.64
CA ARG A 64 22.46 29.76 -6.84
C ARG A 64 22.12 28.77 -7.96
N SER A 65 22.84 28.82 -9.07
CA SER A 65 22.66 27.92 -10.22
C SER A 65 23.22 26.51 -10.01
N ALA A 66 24.14 26.32 -9.06
CA ALA A 66 24.69 25.01 -8.71
C ALA A 66 23.58 23.99 -8.40
N GLY A 67 23.56 22.90 -9.17
CA GLY A 67 22.62 21.78 -9.06
C GLY A 67 21.41 21.83 -9.99
N HIS A 68 21.20 22.94 -10.71
CA HIS A 68 20.14 23.10 -11.70
C HIS A 68 20.70 22.94 -13.11
N TYR A 69 20.19 21.97 -13.86
CA TYR A 69 20.54 21.72 -15.26
C TYR A 69 19.33 22.04 -16.15
N GLY A 70 19.55 22.57 -17.36
CA GLY A 70 18.48 23.00 -18.26
C GLY A 70 17.41 21.93 -18.44
N GLY A 71 16.15 22.27 -18.09
CA GLY A 71 14.97 21.43 -18.31
C GLY A 71 14.48 20.57 -17.13
N LYS A 72 15.03 20.71 -15.90
CA LYS A 72 14.48 20.07 -14.69
C LYS A 72 14.41 21.06 -13.52
N GLU A 73 13.24 21.17 -12.89
CA GLU A 73 13.04 22.01 -11.69
C GLU A 73 13.71 21.42 -10.44
N GLU A 74 13.92 20.09 -10.40
CA GLU A 74 14.55 19.40 -9.27
C GLU A 74 16.08 19.40 -9.33
N ILE A 75 16.70 19.61 -8.16
CA ILE A 75 18.15 19.58 -7.95
C ILE A 75 18.65 18.16 -8.23
N SER A 76 19.49 17.98 -9.25
CA SER A 76 20.05 16.67 -9.60
C SER A 76 21.56 16.62 -9.32
N PRO A 77 22.05 15.70 -8.46
CA PRO A 77 23.47 15.59 -8.19
C PRO A 77 24.23 15.03 -9.41
N ASN A 78 25.39 15.62 -9.71
CA ASN A 78 26.26 15.18 -10.80
C ASN A 78 26.98 13.86 -10.45
N TYR A 79 27.68 13.24 -11.40
CA TYR A 79 28.47 12.02 -11.18
C TYR A 79 29.49 12.19 -10.04
N PHE A 80 30.12 13.37 -9.95
CA PHE A 80 31.07 13.72 -8.87
C PHE A 80 30.40 13.89 -7.50
N ASP A 81 29.10 14.21 -7.45
CA ASP A 81 28.35 14.39 -6.20
C ASP A 81 27.89 13.06 -5.59
N ARG A 82 28.00 11.96 -6.36
CA ARG A 82 27.71 10.59 -5.89
C ARG A 82 28.87 9.95 -5.14
N VAL A 83 30.10 10.43 -5.35
CA VAL A 83 31.28 9.99 -4.59
C VAL A 83 31.12 10.41 -3.12
N PRO A 84 31.52 9.58 -2.14
CA PRO A 84 31.47 9.99 -0.74
C PRO A 84 32.20 11.32 -0.51
N LEU A 85 31.62 12.18 0.33
CA LEU A 85 32.08 13.55 0.53
C LEU A 85 33.57 13.60 0.91
N GLU A 86 34.02 12.67 1.75
CA GLU A 86 35.39 12.60 2.24
C GLU A 86 36.40 12.32 1.13
N ILE A 87 36.06 11.45 0.18
CA ILE A 87 36.92 11.11 -0.96
C ILE A 87 37.00 12.30 -1.92
N TYR A 88 35.87 12.97 -2.17
CA TYR A 88 35.85 14.17 -3.01
C TYR A 88 36.71 15.31 -2.41
N LEU A 89 36.53 15.59 -1.11
CA LEU A 89 37.30 16.61 -0.40
C LEU A 89 38.79 16.27 -0.34
N ALA A 90 39.16 15.00 -0.18
CA ALA A 90 40.55 14.56 -0.17
C ALA A 90 41.24 14.76 -1.53
N VAL A 91 40.55 14.41 -2.62
CA VAL A 91 41.12 14.52 -3.98
C VAL A 91 41.22 15.98 -4.42
N ASP A 92 40.13 16.74 -4.35
CA ASP A 92 40.12 18.15 -4.77
C ASP A 92 40.96 19.03 -3.84
N GLY A 93 40.90 18.80 -2.53
CA GLY A 93 41.77 19.47 -1.56
C GLY A 93 43.26 19.16 -1.77
N GLY A 94 43.60 17.94 -2.17
CA GLY A 94 44.97 17.56 -2.55
C GLY A 94 45.47 18.31 -3.79
N ILE A 95 44.62 18.45 -4.81
CA ILE A 95 44.94 19.24 -6.02
C ILE A 95 45.14 20.71 -5.64
N PHE A 96 44.23 21.28 -4.82
CA PHE A 96 44.32 22.66 -4.34
C PHE A 96 45.63 22.95 -3.60
N MET A 97 45.99 22.09 -2.63
CA MET A 97 47.23 22.21 -1.86
C MET A 97 48.47 22.02 -2.74
N GLY A 98 48.45 21.10 -3.70
CA GLY A 98 49.53 20.88 -4.66
C GLY A 98 49.77 22.10 -5.55
N LEU A 99 48.71 22.74 -6.03
CA LEU A 99 48.80 23.95 -6.85
C LEU A 99 49.33 25.15 -6.06
N ILE A 100 48.94 25.31 -4.79
CA ILE A 100 49.50 26.33 -3.88
C ILE A 100 50.99 26.08 -3.66
N GLY A 101 51.39 24.84 -3.41
CA GLY A 101 52.79 24.46 -3.23
C GLY A 101 53.64 24.78 -4.46
N LEU A 102 53.13 24.44 -5.66
CA LEU A 102 53.77 24.80 -6.93
C LEU A 102 53.86 26.31 -7.12
N LEU A 103 52.79 27.05 -6.86
CA LEU A 103 52.78 28.51 -6.96
C LEU A 103 53.86 29.13 -6.07
N ALA A 104 53.94 28.71 -4.80
CA ALA A 104 54.95 29.19 -3.86
C ALA A 104 56.38 28.86 -4.32
N TRP A 105 56.59 27.71 -4.95
CA TRP A 105 57.89 27.31 -5.50
C TRP A 105 58.28 28.17 -6.71
N PHE A 106 57.36 28.39 -7.65
CA PHE A 106 57.61 29.22 -8.85
C PHE A 106 57.84 30.69 -8.52
N ILE A 107 57.15 31.25 -7.53
CA ILE A 107 57.38 32.63 -7.05
C ILE A 107 58.83 32.79 -6.56
N ARG A 108 59.39 31.80 -5.87
CA ARG A 108 60.78 31.85 -5.35
C ARG A 108 61.84 31.80 -6.44
N LEU A 109 61.54 31.21 -7.60
CA LEU A 109 62.47 31.04 -8.71
C LEU A 109 62.47 32.22 -9.69
N ILE A 110 61.66 33.27 -9.46
CA ILE A 110 61.52 34.44 -10.36
C ILE A 110 61.22 33.98 -11.80
N VAL A 111 60.34 32.99 -11.94
CA VAL A 111 59.93 32.45 -13.25
C VAL A 111 58.86 33.37 -13.86
N GLY A 112 58.78 33.40 -15.19
CA GLY A 112 57.90 34.29 -15.95
C GLY A 112 56.46 34.34 -15.42
N PHE A 113 55.94 35.57 -15.33
CA PHE A 113 54.62 35.89 -14.75
C PHE A 113 53.48 35.01 -15.28
N GLU A 114 53.54 34.58 -16.54
CA GLU A 114 52.53 33.70 -17.17
C GLU A 114 52.28 32.39 -16.39
N ILE A 115 53.33 31.77 -15.84
CA ILE A 115 53.20 30.50 -15.11
C ILE A 115 52.51 30.71 -13.76
N ILE A 116 52.84 31.81 -13.07
CA ILE A 116 52.21 32.20 -11.81
C ILE A 116 50.72 32.44 -12.02
N PHE A 117 50.33 33.11 -13.11
CA PHE A 117 48.92 33.34 -13.44
C PHE A 117 48.17 32.06 -13.81
N PHE A 118 48.80 31.15 -14.55
CA PHE A 118 48.21 29.85 -14.86
C PHE A 118 47.90 29.05 -13.58
N LEU A 119 48.83 29.05 -12.61
CA LEU A 119 48.64 28.37 -11.33
C LEU A 119 47.54 29.03 -10.47
N LEU A 120 47.48 30.37 -10.44
CA LEU A 120 46.40 31.10 -9.75
C LEU A 120 45.01 30.77 -10.33
N ARG A 121 44.89 30.63 -11.65
CA ARG A 121 43.65 30.17 -12.30
C ARG A 121 43.25 28.77 -11.86
N GLY A 122 44.22 27.85 -11.80
CA GLY A 122 43.99 26.48 -11.33
C GLY A 122 43.48 26.44 -9.88
N ILE A 123 44.10 27.21 -8.98
CA ILE A 123 43.70 27.30 -7.56
C ILE A 123 42.27 27.83 -7.44
N TYR A 124 41.94 28.89 -8.17
CA TYR A 124 40.61 29.49 -8.16
C TYR A 124 39.53 28.53 -8.69
N LEU A 125 39.81 27.81 -9.78
CA LEU A 125 38.88 26.83 -10.34
C LEU A 125 38.61 25.68 -9.36
N SER A 126 39.65 25.12 -8.73
CA SER A 126 39.48 24.07 -7.71
C SER A 126 38.64 24.58 -6.53
N ALA A 127 38.89 25.81 -6.04
CA ALA A 127 38.07 26.41 -4.98
C ALA A 127 36.58 26.54 -5.37
N ILE A 128 36.28 26.95 -6.60
CA ILE A 128 34.90 27.03 -7.10
C ILE A 128 34.25 25.64 -7.19
N PHE A 129 34.96 24.63 -7.72
CA PHE A 129 34.43 23.28 -7.81
C PHE A 129 34.14 22.69 -6.42
N MET A 130 35.01 22.95 -5.44
CA MET A 130 34.79 22.58 -4.04
C MET A 130 33.52 23.22 -3.49
N CYS A 131 33.36 24.54 -3.65
CA CYS A 131 32.19 25.28 -3.18
C CYS A 131 30.89 24.82 -3.88
N MET A 132 30.93 24.57 -5.19
CA MET A 132 29.76 24.09 -5.94
C MET A 132 29.32 22.70 -5.48
N SER A 133 30.24 21.74 -5.31
CA SER A 133 29.92 20.38 -4.83
C SER A 133 29.29 20.41 -3.43
N ILE A 134 29.84 21.23 -2.52
CA ILE A 134 29.27 21.41 -1.18
C ILE A 134 27.87 22.03 -1.27
N ALA A 135 27.66 23.05 -2.11
CA ALA A 135 26.36 23.68 -2.29
C ALA A 135 25.30 22.73 -2.86
N VAL A 136 25.65 21.91 -3.86
CA VAL A 136 24.75 20.90 -4.43
C VAL A 136 24.35 19.90 -3.35
N ARG A 137 25.32 19.37 -2.59
CA ARG A 137 25.06 18.38 -1.53
C ARG A 137 24.25 18.93 -0.36
N CYS A 138 24.44 20.21 -0.01
CA CYS A 138 23.60 20.92 0.96
C CYS A 138 22.15 20.97 0.48
N LYS A 139 21.93 21.40 -0.76
CA LYS A 139 20.59 21.57 -1.35
C LYS A 139 19.88 20.24 -1.60
N SER A 140 20.59 19.17 -1.92
CA SER A 140 20.02 17.83 -2.11
C SER A 140 19.81 17.05 -0.81
N HIS A 141 20.12 17.64 0.36
CA HIS A 141 20.09 16.96 1.67
C HIS A 141 20.90 15.65 1.73
N THR A 142 21.87 15.46 0.84
CA THR A 142 22.68 14.23 0.75
C THR A 142 24.03 14.33 1.47
N LEU A 143 24.32 15.45 2.15
CA LEU A 143 25.58 15.63 2.87
C LEU A 143 25.88 14.50 3.87
N LEU A 144 24.95 14.24 4.78
CA LEU A 144 25.13 13.26 5.86
C LEU A 144 24.90 11.82 5.37
N THR A 145 24.03 11.62 4.38
CA THR A 145 23.72 10.28 3.86
C THR A 145 24.81 9.75 2.93
N ASN A 146 25.57 10.63 2.27
CA ASN A 146 26.70 10.28 1.41
C ASN A 146 28.06 10.43 2.12
N THR A 147 28.06 10.31 3.45
CA THR A 147 29.25 10.24 4.31
C THR A 147 29.63 8.76 4.48
N LEU A 148 30.91 8.42 4.36
CA LEU A 148 31.41 7.05 4.57
C LEU A 148 30.99 6.48 5.93
N ILE A 149 30.93 7.33 6.95
CA ILE A 149 30.48 6.98 8.30
C ILE A 149 29.02 6.51 8.28
N TYR A 150 28.11 7.21 7.60
CA TYR A 150 26.71 6.81 7.53
C TYR A 150 26.51 5.51 6.73
N MET A 151 27.28 5.33 5.65
CA MET A 151 27.25 4.09 4.86
C MET A 151 27.74 2.88 5.67
N THR A 152 28.81 3.03 6.44
CA THR A 152 29.31 1.94 7.30
C THR A 152 28.35 1.65 8.46
N PHE A 153 27.83 2.67 9.15
CA PHE A 153 26.86 2.49 10.24
C PHE A 153 25.53 1.89 9.76
N SER A 154 25.01 2.30 8.60
CA SER A 154 23.79 1.73 8.03
C SER A 154 23.98 0.26 7.60
N GLY A 155 25.16 -0.07 7.07
CA GLY A 155 25.58 -1.45 6.81
C GLY A 155 25.63 -2.29 8.08
N ILE A 156 26.33 -1.82 9.11
CA ILE A 156 26.42 -2.48 10.43
C ILE A 156 25.03 -2.66 11.05
N ARG A 157 24.17 -1.63 11.00
CA ARG A 157 22.79 -1.70 11.51
C ARG A 157 21.93 -2.72 10.76
N SER A 158 22.12 -2.86 9.45
CA SER A 158 21.44 -3.89 8.66
C SER A 158 21.89 -5.29 9.03
N ILE A 159 23.20 -5.48 9.25
CA ILE A 159 23.75 -6.76 9.70
C ILE A 159 23.21 -7.09 11.09
N TYR A 160 23.34 -6.17 12.06
CA TYR A 160 22.83 -6.34 13.43
C TYR A 160 21.35 -6.73 13.48
N ARG A 161 20.48 -6.09 12.68
CA ARG A 161 19.05 -6.46 12.63
C ARG A 161 18.84 -7.88 12.13
N LYS A 162 19.49 -8.29 11.03
CA LYS A 162 19.40 -9.66 10.52
C LYS A 162 19.91 -10.67 11.54
N THR A 163 21.04 -10.40 12.19
CA THR A 163 21.60 -11.30 13.20
C THR A 163 20.69 -11.37 14.43
N ARG A 164 20.15 -10.25 14.91
CA ARG A 164 19.21 -10.20 16.03
C ARG A 164 17.96 -11.01 15.73
N ASP A 165 17.33 -10.82 14.57
CA ASP A 165 16.08 -11.49 14.24
C ASP A 165 16.29 -13.02 14.12
N THR A 166 17.43 -13.42 13.57
CA THR A 166 17.87 -14.81 13.55
C THR A 166 18.09 -15.36 14.97
N VAL A 167 18.80 -14.62 15.83
CA VAL A 167 19.05 -15.02 17.22
C VAL A 167 17.73 -15.13 18.00
N VAL A 168 16.82 -14.16 17.89
CA VAL A 168 15.51 -14.19 18.55
C VAL A 168 14.69 -15.39 18.08
N PHE A 169 14.72 -15.75 16.80
CA PHE A 169 14.08 -16.96 16.28
C PHE A 169 14.63 -18.24 16.95
N TYR A 170 15.96 -18.39 17.01
CA TYR A 170 16.58 -19.52 17.70
C TYR A 170 16.29 -19.54 19.20
N PHE A 171 16.28 -18.38 19.86
CA PHE A 171 15.94 -18.25 21.27
C PHE A 171 14.47 -18.62 21.54
N SER A 172 13.54 -18.22 20.67
CA SER A 172 12.13 -18.61 20.78
C SER A 172 11.90 -20.12 20.61
N SER A 173 12.83 -20.79 19.94
CA SER A 173 12.83 -22.24 19.74
C SER A 173 13.63 -23.02 20.80
N LEU A 174 14.20 -22.35 21.81
CA LEU A 174 15.06 -22.97 22.84
C LEU A 174 14.39 -24.14 23.55
N THR A 175 13.09 -24.04 23.84
CA THR A 175 12.34 -25.09 24.54
C THR A 175 12.36 -26.41 23.77
N PHE A 176 12.32 -26.36 22.43
CA PHE A 176 12.42 -27.54 21.57
C PHE A 176 13.88 -27.99 21.39
N ILE A 177 14.80 -27.05 21.20
CA ILE A 177 16.23 -27.36 20.94
C ILE A 177 16.86 -28.10 22.12
N TRP A 178 16.61 -27.67 23.37
CA TRP A 178 17.17 -28.37 24.53
C TRP A 178 16.61 -29.78 24.71
N GLN A 179 15.33 -30.02 24.37
CA GLN A 179 14.76 -31.36 24.38
C GLN A 179 15.47 -32.28 23.38
N VAL A 180 15.75 -31.78 22.17
CA VAL A 180 16.52 -32.52 21.15
C VAL A 180 17.95 -32.78 21.64
N LEU A 181 18.63 -31.77 22.20
CA LEU A 181 20.00 -31.91 22.70
C LEU A 181 20.11 -32.94 23.83
N ILE A 182 19.21 -32.89 24.82
CA ILE A 182 19.15 -33.88 25.91
C ILE A 182 18.90 -35.28 25.34
N THR A 183 17.99 -35.41 24.38
CA THR A 183 17.68 -36.71 23.75
C THR A 183 18.91 -37.27 23.00
N VAL A 184 19.59 -36.45 22.22
CA VAL A 184 20.82 -36.86 21.49
C VAL A 184 21.94 -37.21 22.46
N ALA A 185 22.12 -36.43 23.54
CA ALA A 185 23.12 -36.72 24.56
C ALA A 185 22.84 -38.03 25.29
N ALA A 186 21.57 -38.31 25.63
CA ALA A 186 21.15 -39.55 26.25
C ALA A 186 21.38 -40.76 25.33
N LEU A 187 21.04 -40.65 24.04
CA LEU A 187 21.33 -41.69 23.04
C LEU A 187 22.83 -41.92 22.89
N GLY A 188 23.65 -40.86 22.82
CA GLY A 188 25.10 -40.97 22.75
C GLY A 188 25.72 -41.62 23.99
N ALA A 189 25.20 -41.32 25.19
CA ALA A 189 25.63 -41.96 26.43
C ALA A 189 25.24 -43.44 26.48
N PHE A 190 24.04 -43.78 26.03
CA PHE A 190 23.58 -45.17 25.90
C PHE A 190 24.46 -45.97 24.92
N ASP A 191 24.78 -45.38 23.78
CA ASP A 191 25.69 -45.97 22.79
C ASP A 191 27.09 -46.23 23.34
N LEU A 192 27.61 -45.28 24.12
CA LEU A 192 28.89 -45.44 24.80
C LEU A 192 28.84 -46.61 25.80
N LEU A 193 27.77 -46.73 26.58
CA LEU A 193 27.59 -47.84 27.53
C LEU A 193 27.47 -49.19 26.81
N LEU A 194 26.71 -49.26 25.71
CA LEU A 194 26.60 -50.46 24.88
C LEU A 194 27.96 -50.87 24.29
N TYR A 195 28.74 -49.91 23.81
CA TYR A 195 30.08 -50.15 23.30
C TYR A 195 31.01 -50.71 24.40
N LEU A 196 30.96 -50.14 25.60
CA LEU A 196 31.75 -50.62 26.74
C LEU A 196 31.34 -52.04 27.17
N TRP A 197 30.05 -52.36 27.12
CA TRP A 197 29.53 -53.69 27.46
C TRP A 197 29.91 -54.76 26.43
N CYS A 198 29.82 -54.44 25.15
CA CYS A 198 30.18 -55.34 24.04
C CYS A 198 31.66 -55.30 23.67
N ARG A 199 32.53 -54.63 24.45
CA ARG A 199 33.95 -54.41 24.13
C ARG A 199 34.70 -55.70 23.75
N ASN A 200 34.38 -56.80 24.40
CA ASN A 200 35.06 -58.08 24.19
C ASN A 200 34.48 -58.90 23.02
N GLU A 201 33.30 -58.54 22.51
CA GLU A 201 32.55 -59.27 21.49
C GLU A 201 32.08 -58.31 20.37
N PRO A 202 33.00 -57.86 19.49
CA PRO A 202 32.70 -56.83 18.50
C PRO A 202 31.63 -57.26 17.49
N GLY A 203 31.47 -58.55 17.22
CA GLY A 203 30.43 -59.08 16.33
C GLY A 203 29.01 -58.74 16.82
N ILE A 204 28.74 -58.90 18.11
CA ILE A 204 27.42 -58.61 18.70
C ILE A 204 27.09 -57.11 18.58
N TYR A 205 28.07 -56.25 18.85
CA TYR A 205 27.91 -54.79 18.70
C TYR A 205 27.52 -54.38 17.28
N THR A 206 28.16 -54.96 16.25
CA THR A 206 27.84 -54.62 14.86
C THR A 206 26.41 -55.01 14.46
N ILE A 207 25.90 -56.15 14.93
CA ILE A 207 24.53 -56.60 14.66
C ILE A 207 23.51 -55.65 15.31
N ILE A 208 23.75 -55.25 16.57
CA ILE A 208 22.89 -54.30 17.28
C ILE A 208 22.87 -52.96 16.55
N LYS A 209 24.03 -52.44 16.13
CA LYS A 209 24.12 -51.17 15.38
C LYS A 209 23.42 -51.21 14.03
N LEU A 210 23.50 -52.33 13.31
CA LEU A 210 22.78 -52.50 12.05
C LEU A 210 21.27 -52.48 12.27
N SER A 211 20.79 -53.11 13.35
CA SER A 211 19.36 -53.13 13.71
C SER A 211 18.84 -51.74 14.11
N GLU A 212 19.63 -50.98 14.87
CA GLU A 212 19.31 -49.60 15.27
C GLU A 212 19.23 -48.68 14.05
N PHE A 213 20.23 -48.75 13.16
CA PHE A 213 20.23 -47.96 11.93
C PHE A 213 19.02 -48.29 11.04
N GLY A 214 18.68 -49.58 10.89
CA GLY A 214 17.49 -50.02 10.18
C GLY A 214 16.20 -49.46 10.79
N PHE A 215 16.09 -49.47 12.12
CA PHE A 215 14.94 -48.91 12.82
C PHE A 215 14.81 -47.40 12.62
N ILE A 216 15.90 -46.64 12.74
CA ILE A 216 15.93 -45.19 12.49
C ILE A 216 15.56 -44.87 11.03
N ALA A 217 16.08 -45.65 10.08
CA ALA A 217 15.77 -45.46 8.66
C ALA A 217 14.27 -45.69 8.36
N LEU A 218 13.64 -46.70 8.98
CA LEU A 218 12.20 -46.96 8.87
C LEU A 218 11.36 -45.83 9.47
N LEU A 219 11.74 -45.31 10.64
CA LEU A 219 11.08 -44.14 11.23
C LEU A 219 11.25 -42.90 10.33
N GLY A 220 12.46 -42.65 9.84
CA GLY A 220 12.74 -41.56 8.91
C GLY A 220 11.91 -41.64 7.64
N ALA A 221 11.78 -42.84 7.05
CA ALA A 221 10.94 -43.08 5.88
C ALA A 221 9.45 -42.80 6.19
N ARG A 222 8.94 -43.22 7.35
CA ARG A 222 7.56 -42.92 7.78
C ARG A 222 7.32 -41.42 7.91
N TYR A 223 8.26 -40.68 8.52
CA TYR A 223 8.17 -39.21 8.64
C TYR A 223 8.27 -38.53 7.27
N ALA A 224 9.14 -38.99 6.38
CA ALA A 224 9.30 -38.45 5.04
C ALA A 224 8.03 -38.65 4.18
N VAL A 225 7.42 -39.83 4.22
CA VAL A 225 6.15 -40.12 3.54
C VAL A 225 5.02 -39.25 4.12
N GLY A 226 4.96 -39.11 5.45
CA GLY A 226 3.98 -38.25 6.10
C GLY A 226 4.10 -36.78 5.69
N TYR A 227 5.33 -36.26 5.69
CA TYR A 227 5.63 -34.91 5.21
C TYR A 227 5.25 -34.72 3.73
N HIS A 228 5.61 -35.67 2.87
CA HIS A 228 5.27 -35.62 1.46
C HIS A 228 3.74 -35.60 1.23
N ARG A 229 2.99 -36.39 1.98
CA ARG A 229 1.52 -36.42 1.91
C ARG A 229 0.91 -35.09 2.34
N ILE A 230 1.37 -34.50 3.45
CA ILE A 230 0.92 -33.18 3.88
C ILE A 230 1.24 -32.15 2.81
N ARG A 231 2.45 -32.16 2.24
CA ARG A 231 2.87 -31.21 1.20
C ARG A 231 1.96 -31.29 -0.03
N LEU A 232 1.71 -32.49 -0.55
CA LEU A 232 0.79 -32.70 -1.68
C LEU A 232 -0.64 -32.25 -1.34
N GLY A 233 -1.09 -32.51 -0.11
CA GLY A 233 -2.39 -32.06 0.34
C GLY A 233 -2.50 -30.54 0.42
N THR A 234 -1.48 -29.88 0.94
CA THR A 234 -1.43 -28.41 0.97
C THR A 234 -1.38 -27.81 -0.43
N GLU A 235 -0.69 -28.44 -1.39
CA GLU A 235 -0.66 -27.99 -2.79
C GLU A 235 -2.06 -28.07 -3.43
N LYS A 236 -2.81 -29.15 -3.18
CA LYS A 236 -4.19 -29.30 -3.67
C LYS A 236 -5.16 -28.31 -3.06
N ILE A 237 -5.10 -28.12 -1.74
CA ILE A 237 -5.91 -27.11 -1.04
C ILE A 237 -5.59 -25.71 -1.58
N ALA A 238 -4.31 -25.39 -1.79
CA ALA A 238 -3.89 -24.11 -2.36
C ALA A 238 -4.33 -23.94 -3.83
N ALA A 239 -4.46 -25.03 -4.58
CA ALA A 239 -5.03 -25.01 -5.93
C ALA A 239 -6.55 -24.82 -5.96
N GLY A 240 -7.21 -24.78 -4.80
CA GLY A 240 -8.66 -24.59 -4.66
C GLY A 240 -9.48 -25.87 -4.73
N ASP A 241 -8.86 -27.04 -4.56
CA ASP A 241 -9.57 -28.32 -4.45
C ASP A 241 -10.21 -28.45 -3.05
N THR A 242 -11.45 -27.98 -2.93
CA THR A 242 -12.19 -27.97 -1.67
C THR A 242 -12.69 -29.34 -1.22
N ASP A 243 -12.71 -30.32 -2.13
CA ASP A 243 -13.17 -31.69 -1.84
C ASP A 243 -12.03 -32.59 -1.33
N TYR A 244 -10.79 -32.17 -1.55
CA TYR A 244 -9.62 -32.92 -1.10
C TYR A 244 -9.41 -32.81 0.41
N ASN A 245 -9.33 -33.97 1.07
CA ASN A 245 -8.98 -34.10 2.48
C ASN A 245 -7.70 -34.91 2.64
N ILE A 246 -6.80 -34.43 3.50
CA ILE A 246 -5.56 -35.11 3.85
C ILE A 246 -5.90 -36.29 4.76
N GLU A 247 -5.62 -37.51 4.28
CA GLU A 247 -5.81 -38.73 5.07
C GLU A 247 -4.81 -38.80 6.24
N THR A 248 -5.35 -38.83 7.46
CA THR A 248 -4.57 -38.86 8.71
C THR A 248 -4.05 -40.27 9.05
N ALA A 249 -4.65 -41.31 8.48
CA ALA A 249 -4.24 -42.70 8.71
C ALA A 249 -2.79 -42.93 8.28
N GLY A 250 -1.98 -43.45 9.21
CA GLY A 250 -0.57 -43.73 8.96
C GLY A 250 0.38 -42.54 9.09
N LEU A 251 -0.10 -41.34 9.42
CA LEU A 251 0.77 -40.21 9.75
C LEU A 251 1.44 -40.40 11.13
N PRO A 252 2.63 -39.83 11.37
CA PRO A 252 3.16 -39.64 12.72
C PRO A 252 2.18 -38.81 13.56
N LYS A 253 2.05 -39.11 14.86
CA LYS A 253 1.09 -38.43 15.75
C LYS A 253 1.23 -36.90 15.73
N THR A 254 2.47 -36.40 15.64
CA THR A 254 2.77 -34.96 15.56
C THR A 254 2.24 -34.28 14.28
N MET A 255 2.02 -35.06 13.23
CA MET A 255 1.56 -34.58 11.91
C MET A 255 0.04 -34.76 11.72
N VAL A 256 -0.60 -35.61 12.53
CA VAL A 256 -2.06 -35.81 12.48
C VAL A 256 -2.79 -34.51 12.80
N GLU A 257 -2.42 -33.85 13.89
CA GLU A 257 -3.02 -32.57 14.30
C GLU A 257 -2.85 -31.49 13.20
N GLN A 258 -1.68 -31.46 12.55
CA GLN A 258 -1.43 -30.54 11.45
C GLN A 258 -2.34 -30.83 10.24
N ALA A 259 -2.53 -32.11 9.89
CA ALA A 259 -3.41 -32.50 8.79
C ALA A 259 -4.89 -32.19 9.10
N GLU A 260 -5.35 -32.41 10.34
CA GLU A 260 -6.71 -32.06 10.78
C GLU A 260 -6.98 -30.55 10.74
N ASN A 261 -6.01 -29.74 11.19
CA ASN A 261 -6.09 -28.29 11.10
C ASN A 261 -6.18 -27.82 9.64
N LEU A 262 -5.39 -28.41 8.73
CA LEU A 262 -5.44 -28.10 7.30
C LEU A 262 -6.79 -28.50 6.66
N ASN A 263 -7.33 -29.67 7.00
CA ASN A 263 -8.65 -30.08 6.52
C ASN A 263 -9.75 -29.14 7.03
N SER A 264 -9.67 -28.72 8.30
CA SER A 264 -10.61 -27.76 8.89
C SER A 264 -10.56 -26.41 8.18
N ILE A 265 -9.36 -25.94 7.82
CA ILE A 265 -9.18 -24.73 7.00
C ILE A 265 -9.83 -24.91 5.62
N ASN A 266 -9.64 -26.05 4.95
CA ASN A 266 -10.23 -26.30 3.64
C ASN A 266 -11.78 -26.23 3.69
N ILE A 267 -12.38 -26.85 4.71
CA ILE A 267 -13.82 -26.81 4.96
C ILE A 267 -14.30 -25.37 5.22
N ALA A 268 -13.57 -24.60 6.05
CA ALA A 268 -13.92 -23.22 6.35
C ALA A 268 -13.88 -22.33 5.09
N VAL A 269 -12.87 -22.52 4.24
CA VAL A 269 -12.75 -21.83 2.96
C VAL A 269 -13.89 -22.22 2.02
N ALA A 270 -14.18 -23.50 1.86
CA ALA A 270 -15.28 -23.99 1.02
C ALA A 270 -16.63 -23.37 1.44
N ASN A 271 -16.91 -23.34 2.75
CA ASN A 271 -18.11 -22.73 3.31
C ASN A 271 -18.18 -21.22 3.07
N ALA A 272 -17.04 -20.51 3.23
CA ALA A 272 -16.98 -19.07 2.97
C ALA A 272 -17.23 -18.75 1.48
N VAL A 273 -16.64 -19.53 0.58
CA VAL A 273 -16.85 -19.41 -0.87
C VAL A 273 -18.31 -19.69 -1.24
N ALA A 274 -18.89 -20.78 -0.73
CA ALA A 274 -20.30 -21.11 -0.98
C ALA A 274 -21.25 -20.01 -0.48
N LYS A 275 -21.00 -19.46 0.71
CA LYS A 275 -21.76 -18.33 1.25
C LYS A 275 -21.64 -17.08 0.37
N GLN A 276 -20.43 -16.78 -0.10
CA GLN A 276 -20.19 -15.65 -0.99
C GLN A 276 -20.89 -15.83 -2.34
N MET A 277 -20.77 -17.01 -2.97
CA MET A 277 -21.48 -17.31 -4.22
C MET A 277 -23.00 -17.20 -4.07
N ARG A 278 -23.55 -17.71 -2.96
CA ARG A 278 -24.99 -17.56 -2.67
C ARG A 278 -25.37 -16.09 -2.53
N SER A 279 -24.56 -15.29 -1.83
CA SER A 279 -24.78 -13.85 -1.69
C SER A 279 -24.75 -13.13 -3.05
N GLU A 280 -23.75 -13.41 -3.89
CA GLU A 280 -23.65 -12.81 -5.23
C GLU A 280 -24.79 -13.24 -6.14
N LYS A 281 -25.21 -14.50 -6.09
CA LYS A 281 -26.39 -14.99 -6.82
C LYS A 281 -27.66 -14.26 -6.37
N LEU A 282 -27.89 -14.14 -5.07
CA LEU A 282 -29.04 -13.40 -4.52
C LEU A 282 -29.04 -11.93 -4.93
N LYS A 283 -27.87 -11.26 -4.90
CA LYS A 283 -27.73 -9.88 -5.40
C LYS A 283 -28.09 -9.78 -6.88
N THR A 284 -27.61 -10.71 -7.70
CA THR A 284 -27.87 -10.73 -9.14
C THR A 284 -29.36 -10.95 -9.43
N GLU A 285 -29.99 -11.88 -8.73
CA GLU A 285 -31.44 -12.14 -8.82
C GLU A 285 -32.26 -10.91 -8.39
N LEU A 286 -31.89 -10.27 -7.26
CA LEU A 286 -32.55 -9.05 -6.79
C LEU A 286 -32.46 -7.93 -7.83
N ILE A 287 -31.26 -7.64 -8.36
CA ILE A 287 -31.06 -6.58 -9.36
C ILE A 287 -31.86 -6.88 -10.63
N THR A 288 -31.87 -8.14 -11.08
CA THR A 288 -32.58 -8.55 -12.30
C THR A 288 -34.09 -8.37 -12.14
N ASN A 289 -34.65 -8.84 -11.04
CA ASN A 289 -36.08 -8.73 -10.75
C ASN A 289 -36.51 -7.26 -10.61
N VAL A 290 -35.75 -6.46 -9.88
CA VAL A 290 -36.00 -5.03 -9.70
C VAL A 290 -35.92 -4.28 -11.03
N SER A 291 -34.93 -4.61 -11.87
CA SER A 291 -34.78 -3.99 -13.19
C SER A 291 -35.99 -4.26 -14.08
N HIS A 292 -36.52 -5.50 -14.05
CA HIS A 292 -37.75 -5.85 -14.75
C HIS A 292 -38.97 -5.07 -14.23
N ASP A 293 -39.11 -4.97 -12.92
CA ASP A 293 -40.22 -4.29 -12.25
C ASP A 293 -40.20 -2.78 -12.46
N ILE A 294 -39.02 -2.18 -12.68
CA ILE A 294 -38.86 -0.76 -13.07
C ILE A 294 -39.18 -0.55 -14.55
N LYS A 295 -38.73 -1.46 -15.44
CA LYS A 295 -38.89 -1.32 -16.90
C LYS A 295 -40.37 -1.30 -17.31
N THR A 296 -41.20 -2.11 -16.67
CA THR A 296 -42.64 -2.24 -16.98
C THR A 296 -43.42 -0.92 -16.83
N PRO A 297 -43.46 -0.27 -15.65
CA PRO A 297 -44.16 1.00 -15.48
C PRO A 297 -43.53 2.12 -16.32
N LEU A 298 -42.20 2.14 -16.46
CA LEU A 298 -41.52 3.14 -17.29
C LEU A 298 -41.92 3.06 -18.77
N THR A 299 -41.97 1.85 -19.33
CA THR A 299 -42.39 1.64 -20.73
C THR A 299 -43.85 2.06 -20.92
N SER A 300 -44.72 1.75 -19.94
CA SER A 300 -46.10 2.22 -19.95
C SER A 300 -46.17 3.76 -19.95
N ILE A 301 -45.42 4.44 -19.08
CA ILE A 301 -45.39 5.91 -19.02
C ILE A 301 -44.96 6.51 -20.37
N ILE A 302 -43.89 6.00 -20.97
CA ILE A 302 -43.40 6.46 -22.28
C ILE A 302 -44.47 6.28 -23.35
N ASN A 303 -45.10 5.10 -23.42
CA ASN A 303 -46.14 4.81 -24.41
C ASN A 303 -47.35 5.74 -24.27
N TYR A 304 -47.87 5.95 -23.05
CA TYR A 304 -49.01 6.85 -22.83
C TYR A 304 -48.66 8.32 -23.12
N ILE A 305 -47.44 8.76 -22.79
CA ILE A 305 -46.96 10.10 -23.18
C ILE A 305 -46.85 10.23 -24.71
N ASP A 306 -46.38 9.19 -25.40
CA ASP A 306 -46.27 9.20 -26.86
C ASP A 306 -47.64 9.21 -27.55
N LEU A 307 -48.65 8.52 -26.98
CA LEU A 307 -50.03 8.62 -27.42
C LEU A 307 -50.57 10.03 -27.23
N ILE A 308 -50.33 10.65 -26.07
CA ILE A 308 -50.71 12.04 -25.78
C ILE A 308 -50.11 13.03 -26.79
N LYS A 309 -48.87 12.79 -27.25
CA LYS A 309 -48.17 13.66 -28.21
C LYS A 309 -48.63 13.51 -29.67
N LYS A 310 -49.16 12.34 -30.07
CA LYS A 310 -49.43 12.00 -31.47
C LYS A 310 -50.87 12.29 -31.93
N GLU A 311 -51.83 12.36 -31.03
CA GLU A 311 -53.24 12.53 -31.36
C GLU A 311 -53.79 13.92 -31.00
N ASN A 312 -54.73 14.44 -31.80
CA ASN A 312 -55.62 15.54 -31.38
C ASN A 312 -56.68 14.97 -30.43
N ILE A 313 -56.27 14.66 -29.20
CA ILE A 313 -57.12 13.96 -28.22
C ILE A 313 -58.19 14.90 -27.67
N THR A 314 -59.44 14.42 -27.63
CA THR A 314 -60.54 15.08 -26.91
C THR A 314 -60.29 15.08 -25.39
N GLN A 315 -60.98 15.92 -24.61
CA GLN A 315 -60.69 16.06 -23.16
C GLN A 315 -60.86 14.76 -22.36
N LYS A 316 -61.79 13.87 -22.75
CA LYS A 316 -62.15 12.69 -21.96
C LYS A 316 -61.09 11.57 -22.00
N PRO A 317 -60.57 11.14 -23.17
CA PRO A 317 -59.48 10.15 -23.22
C PRO A 317 -58.14 10.69 -22.70
N LEU A 318 -57.92 12.00 -22.77
CA LEU A 318 -56.72 12.65 -22.22
C LEU A 318 -56.66 12.49 -20.69
N ALA A 319 -57.79 12.66 -19.99
CA ALA A 319 -57.87 12.47 -18.55
C ALA A 319 -57.47 11.04 -18.17
N ASP A 320 -58.01 10.03 -18.85
CA ASP A 320 -57.70 8.62 -18.58
C ASP A 320 -56.21 8.29 -18.80
N TYR A 321 -55.58 8.83 -19.84
CA TYR A 321 -54.15 8.63 -20.12
C TYR A 321 -53.26 9.29 -19.06
N VAL A 322 -53.58 10.51 -18.64
CA VAL A 322 -52.88 11.21 -17.55
C VAL A 322 -53.01 10.42 -16.25
N ASP A 323 -54.19 9.86 -15.98
CA ASP A 323 -54.46 9.02 -14.82
C ASP A 323 -53.61 7.74 -14.79
N VAL A 324 -53.43 7.09 -15.95
CA VAL A 324 -52.53 5.94 -16.07
C VAL A 324 -51.08 6.33 -15.80
N VAL A 325 -50.61 7.45 -16.38
CA VAL A 325 -49.25 7.96 -16.13
C VAL A 325 -49.03 8.27 -14.65
N GLY A 326 -50.01 8.87 -13.98
CA GLY A 326 -49.98 9.13 -12.54
C GLY A 326 -49.82 7.84 -11.74
N ARG A 327 -50.70 6.85 -11.97
CA ARG A 327 -50.63 5.54 -11.28
C ARG A 327 -49.30 4.81 -11.49
N GLN A 328 -48.75 4.84 -12.71
CA GLN A 328 -47.46 4.20 -12.99
C GLN A 328 -46.28 4.95 -12.32
N SER A 329 -46.36 6.27 -12.24
CA SER A 329 -45.35 7.09 -11.55
C SER A 329 -45.34 6.83 -10.05
N ASP A 330 -46.51 6.73 -9.42
CA ASP A 330 -46.64 6.36 -8.01
C ASP A 330 -46.14 4.94 -7.74
N ARG A 331 -46.44 4.00 -8.64
CA ARG A 331 -45.90 2.64 -8.57
C ARG A 331 -44.37 2.63 -8.64
N LEU A 332 -43.78 3.38 -9.57
CA LEU A 332 -42.33 3.47 -9.71
C LEU A 332 -41.69 4.11 -8.47
N LYS A 333 -42.28 5.17 -7.92
CA LYS A 333 -41.84 5.78 -6.66
C LYS A 333 -41.82 4.77 -5.53
N LYS A 334 -42.88 3.96 -5.38
CA LYS A 334 -42.95 2.92 -4.36
C LYS A 334 -41.84 1.87 -4.54
N LEU A 335 -41.63 1.39 -5.77
CA LEU A 335 -40.56 0.41 -6.07
C LEU A 335 -39.17 0.93 -5.72
N VAL A 336 -38.87 2.20 -6.00
CA VAL A 336 -37.57 2.80 -5.67
C VAL A 336 -37.36 2.89 -4.16
N VAL A 337 -38.40 3.30 -3.41
CA VAL A 337 -38.35 3.34 -1.94
C VAL A 337 -38.13 1.94 -1.36
N ASP A 338 -38.91 0.96 -1.80
CA ASP A 338 -38.82 -0.42 -1.34
C ASP A 338 -37.44 -1.04 -1.67
N LEU A 339 -36.85 -0.71 -2.82
CA LEU A 339 -35.50 -1.15 -3.20
C LEU A 339 -34.42 -0.62 -2.25
N VAL A 340 -34.45 0.69 -1.97
CA VAL A 340 -33.46 1.33 -1.08
C VAL A 340 -33.54 0.72 0.32
N GLU A 341 -34.74 0.44 0.79
CA GLU A 341 -34.95 -0.18 2.09
C GLU A 341 -34.53 -1.64 2.14
N ALA A 342 -34.88 -2.43 1.12
CA ALA A 342 -34.40 -3.81 0.99
C ALA A 342 -32.86 -3.88 0.92
N SER A 343 -32.22 -2.92 0.24
CA SER A 343 -30.76 -2.80 0.19
C SER A 343 -30.14 -2.46 1.54
N LYS A 344 -30.76 -1.58 2.32
CA LYS A 344 -30.32 -1.28 3.70
C LYS A 344 -30.48 -2.51 4.60
N ALA A 345 -31.58 -3.26 4.45
CA ALA A 345 -31.82 -4.51 5.17
C ALA A 345 -30.73 -5.54 4.88
N SER A 346 -30.42 -5.74 3.59
CA SER A 346 -29.48 -6.77 3.13
C SER A 346 -28.02 -6.48 3.51
N THR A 347 -27.67 -5.20 3.71
CA THR A 347 -26.32 -4.78 4.13
C THR A 347 -26.18 -4.66 5.65
N GLY A 348 -27.27 -4.82 6.41
CA GLY A 348 -27.27 -4.61 7.87
C GLY A 348 -27.23 -3.14 8.30
N ASN A 349 -27.36 -2.20 7.36
CA ASN A 349 -27.35 -0.76 7.63
C ASN A 349 -28.75 -0.18 7.94
N ILE A 350 -29.66 -1.01 8.48
CA ILE A 350 -30.92 -0.50 9.03
C ILE A 350 -30.67 0.00 10.45
N THR A 351 -31.01 1.26 10.68
CA THR A 351 -31.09 1.82 12.04
C THR A 351 -32.36 1.29 12.71
N VAL A 352 -32.21 0.48 13.75
CA VAL A 352 -33.31 -0.03 14.58
C VAL A 352 -33.37 0.78 15.87
N ASN A 353 -34.49 1.44 16.13
CA ASN A 353 -34.70 2.16 17.38
C ASN A 353 -35.61 1.35 18.31
N LEU A 354 -35.00 0.60 19.23
CA LEU A 354 -35.73 -0.25 20.16
C LEU A 354 -36.47 0.60 21.20
N ALA A 355 -37.80 0.43 21.24
CA ALA A 355 -38.68 1.03 22.23
C ALA A 355 -39.69 0.00 22.76
N THR A 356 -40.14 0.18 24.00
CA THR A 356 -41.24 -0.61 24.55
C THR A 356 -42.52 -0.31 23.75
N THR A 357 -43.02 -1.29 23.01
CA THR A 357 -44.15 -1.14 22.09
C THR A 357 -45.28 -2.09 22.52
N GLY A 358 -46.49 -1.56 22.66
CA GLY A 358 -47.71 -2.35 22.90
C GLY A 358 -48.15 -3.06 21.62
N LEU A 359 -48.05 -4.38 21.59
CA LEU A 359 -48.31 -5.20 20.40
C LEU A 359 -49.80 -5.24 20.04
N LYS A 360 -50.68 -5.29 21.04
CA LYS A 360 -52.13 -5.37 20.83
C LYS A 360 -52.66 -4.02 20.34
N LEU A 361 -52.15 -2.90 20.88
CA LEU A 361 -52.45 -1.57 20.35
C LEU A 361 -52.04 -1.43 18.88
N LEU A 362 -50.81 -1.83 18.53
CA LEU A 362 -50.28 -1.72 17.17
C LEU A 362 -51.08 -2.58 16.17
N LEU A 363 -51.47 -3.81 16.56
CA LEU A 363 -52.25 -4.69 15.70
C LEU A 363 -53.68 -4.17 15.51
N ASN A 364 -54.33 -3.68 16.57
CA ASN A 364 -55.66 -3.07 16.47
C ASN A 364 -55.67 -1.86 15.54
N GLN A 365 -54.63 -1.02 15.60
CA GLN A 365 -54.48 0.10 14.67
C GLN A 365 -54.35 -0.39 13.21
N ALA A 366 -53.52 -1.40 12.97
CA ALA A 366 -53.35 -1.96 11.63
C ALA A 366 -54.65 -2.56 11.06
N VAL A 367 -55.42 -3.28 11.89
CA VAL A 367 -56.73 -3.85 11.50
C VAL A 367 -57.74 -2.75 11.22
N GLY A 368 -57.79 -1.71 12.06
CA GLY A 368 -58.66 -0.55 11.85
C GLY A 368 -58.38 0.14 10.52
N GLU A 369 -57.10 0.38 10.20
CA GLU A 369 -56.66 1.01 8.95
C GLU A 369 -56.98 0.17 7.70
N TYR A 370 -56.98 -1.16 7.83
CA TYR A 370 -57.25 -2.09 6.72
C TYR A 370 -58.71 -2.55 6.61
N SER A 371 -59.58 -2.19 7.56
CA SER A 371 -60.97 -2.63 7.62
C SER A 371 -61.76 -2.32 6.33
N GLU A 372 -61.80 -1.05 5.94
CA GLU A 372 -62.50 -0.58 4.72
C GLU A 372 -61.91 -1.22 3.45
N LYS A 373 -60.59 -1.38 3.39
CA LYS A 373 -59.90 -1.96 2.24
C LYS A 373 -60.16 -3.47 2.11
N ALA A 374 -60.24 -4.18 3.23
CA ALA A 374 -60.59 -5.60 3.26
C ALA A 374 -62.07 -5.82 2.90
N GLU A 375 -62.97 -4.97 3.39
CA GLU A 375 -64.40 -5.01 3.04
C GLU A 375 -64.61 -4.78 1.53
N ASN A 376 -63.93 -3.79 0.95
CA ASN A 376 -63.92 -3.54 -0.49
C ASN A 376 -63.35 -4.72 -1.31
N ALA A 377 -62.47 -5.53 -0.72
CA ALA A 377 -61.94 -6.75 -1.32
C ALA A 377 -62.82 -7.99 -1.05
N GLY A 378 -63.92 -7.84 -0.30
CA GLY A 378 -64.82 -8.92 0.09
C GLY A 378 -64.23 -9.87 1.15
N LEU A 379 -63.33 -9.39 2.01
CA LEU A 379 -62.63 -10.20 3.00
C LEU A 379 -63.15 -9.94 4.42
N GLU A 380 -63.24 -11.00 5.23
CA GLU A 380 -63.57 -10.91 6.66
C GLU A 380 -62.28 -10.92 7.49
N LEU A 381 -61.85 -9.76 8.01
CA LEU A 381 -60.70 -9.67 8.94
C LEU A 381 -61.10 -10.18 10.33
N THR A 382 -60.41 -11.22 10.82
CA THR A 382 -60.64 -11.77 12.17
C THR A 382 -59.38 -11.68 13.02
N THR A 383 -59.48 -11.08 14.20
CA THR A 383 -58.35 -10.98 15.14
C THR A 383 -58.58 -11.86 16.37
N THR A 384 -57.54 -12.61 16.74
CA THR A 384 -57.49 -13.33 18.02
C THR A 384 -56.36 -12.74 18.85
N LEU A 385 -56.73 -11.97 19.87
CA LEU A 385 -55.80 -11.22 20.72
C LEU A 385 -56.06 -11.56 22.19
N PRO A 386 -55.02 -11.68 23.04
CA PRO A 386 -55.20 -11.87 24.48
C PRO A 386 -55.87 -10.65 25.13
N GLU A 387 -56.49 -10.86 26.30
CA GLU A 387 -57.19 -9.80 27.03
C GLU A 387 -56.23 -8.71 27.53
N GLU A 388 -55.05 -9.09 28.01
CA GLU A 388 -54.02 -8.16 28.50
C GLU A 388 -53.14 -7.59 27.36
N GLU A 389 -52.64 -6.37 27.56
CA GLU A 389 -51.69 -5.73 26.63
C GLU A 389 -50.30 -6.36 26.76
N MET A 390 -49.71 -6.77 25.63
CA MET A 390 -48.37 -7.33 25.60
C MET A 390 -47.37 -6.26 25.14
N TYR A 391 -46.34 -6.03 25.96
CA TYR A 391 -45.26 -5.11 25.63
C TYR A 391 -44.02 -5.88 25.18
N ILE A 392 -43.50 -5.49 24.02
CA ILE A 392 -42.26 -6.05 23.47
C ILE A 392 -41.24 -4.94 23.20
N LEU A 393 -39.95 -5.26 23.30
CA LEU A 393 -38.88 -4.34 22.94
C LEU A 393 -38.63 -4.44 21.43
N THR A 394 -39.10 -3.46 20.67
CA THR A 394 -39.02 -3.49 19.19
C THR A 394 -39.04 -2.07 18.62
N ASP A 395 -38.76 -1.93 17.32
CA ASP A 395 -39.03 -0.69 16.60
C ASP A 395 -40.45 -0.71 16.04
N GLY A 396 -41.35 0.06 16.66
CA GLY A 396 -42.77 0.09 16.28
C GLY A 396 -43.01 0.52 14.83
N ARG A 397 -42.12 1.32 14.22
CA ARG A 397 -42.26 1.74 12.81
C ARG A 397 -41.95 0.59 11.86
N LEU A 398 -40.88 -0.16 12.14
CA LEU A 398 -40.52 -1.34 11.35
C LEU A 398 -41.58 -2.43 11.50
N LEU A 399 -42.13 -2.62 12.70
CA LEU A 399 -43.16 -3.61 12.96
C LEU A 399 -44.49 -3.24 12.27
N TRP A 400 -44.90 -1.97 12.27
CA TRP A 400 -46.05 -1.50 11.50
C TRP A 400 -45.87 -1.80 10.01
N ARG A 401 -44.67 -1.58 9.45
CA ARG A 401 -44.40 -1.89 8.04
C ARG A 401 -44.55 -3.38 7.72
N VAL A 402 -44.21 -4.26 8.66
CA VAL A 402 -44.45 -5.70 8.51
C VAL A 402 -45.95 -5.96 8.39
N PHE A 403 -46.77 -5.40 9.28
CA PHE A 403 -48.22 -5.55 9.22
C PHE A 403 -48.81 -4.94 7.94
N ASP A 404 -48.39 -3.73 7.56
CA ASP A 404 -48.80 -3.07 6.31
C ASP A 404 -48.54 -3.96 5.10
N ASN A 405 -47.34 -4.52 4.97
CA ASN A 405 -47.00 -5.40 3.85
C ASN A 405 -47.83 -6.69 3.82
N LEU A 406 -48.05 -7.31 4.99
CA LEU A 406 -48.81 -8.56 5.10
C LEU A 406 -50.30 -8.34 4.80
N LEU A 407 -50.92 -7.34 5.43
CA LEU A 407 -52.35 -7.02 5.24
C LEU A 407 -52.64 -6.54 3.82
N ASN A 408 -51.74 -5.74 3.22
CA ASN A 408 -51.87 -5.31 1.84
C ASN A 408 -51.77 -6.48 0.86
N ASN A 409 -50.90 -7.47 1.13
CA ASN A 409 -50.82 -8.68 0.34
C ASN A 409 -52.08 -9.54 0.51
N ALA A 410 -52.60 -9.69 1.73
CA ALA A 410 -53.86 -10.41 1.97
C ALA A 410 -55.03 -9.76 1.19
N CYS A 411 -55.18 -8.44 1.25
CA CYS A 411 -56.23 -7.73 0.51
C CYS A 411 -56.11 -7.88 -1.02
N LYS A 412 -54.91 -8.08 -1.56
CA LYS A 412 -54.67 -8.19 -3.00
C LYS A 412 -54.82 -9.60 -3.56
N TYR A 413 -54.47 -10.61 -2.77
CA TYR A 413 -54.28 -11.98 -3.27
C TYR A 413 -55.23 -13.01 -2.65
N SER A 414 -55.93 -12.68 -1.55
CA SER A 414 -56.94 -13.56 -0.98
C SER A 414 -58.19 -13.64 -1.86
N GLN A 415 -58.86 -14.78 -1.85
CA GLN A 415 -60.12 -14.95 -2.58
C GLN A 415 -61.25 -14.16 -1.90
N PRO A 416 -62.13 -13.48 -2.66
CA PRO A 416 -63.31 -12.83 -2.09
C PRO A 416 -64.20 -13.84 -1.34
N GLY A 417 -64.77 -13.41 -0.21
CA GLY A 417 -65.60 -14.23 0.67
C GLY A 417 -64.83 -15.09 1.67
N THR A 418 -63.51 -14.92 1.77
CA THR A 418 -62.66 -15.67 2.72
C THR A 418 -62.31 -14.84 3.96
N ARG A 419 -61.96 -15.56 5.03
CA ARG A 419 -61.53 -15.00 6.31
C ARG A 419 -60.00 -14.90 6.35
N VAL A 420 -59.49 -13.76 6.84
CA VAL A 420 -58.06 -13.46 7.01
C VAL A 420 -57.74 -13.23 8.47
#